data_AF-V5HCH6-F1
#
_entry.id   AF-V5HCH6-F1
#
_cell.length_a   1.000
_cell.length_b   1.000
_cell.length_c   1.000
_cell.angle_alpha   90.00
_cell.angle_beta   90.00
_cell.angle_gamma   90.00
#
_symmetry.space_group_name_H-M   'P 1'
#
loop_
_entity.id
_entity.type
_entity.pdbx_description
1 polymer ?
#
loop_
_entity_poly.entity_id
_entity_poly.type
_entity_poly.pdbx_seq_one_letter_code
_entity_poly.pdbx_strand_id
1 'polypeptide(L)'
;MVKRKTGGLFGLAVGLMQLFSENKGNFTKLIGTLGLYFQIRDDYANLMLKEYTDNKSFAEDLTEGKFSFPIIHAIQQHPEDPRIMNITQYV
;
A
#
# COMPACT_ATOMS: atom_id res chain seq x y z
N MET A 1 0.02 3.00 9.37
CA MET A 1 -0.24 3.83 8.17
C MET A 1 -1.24 3.15 7.23
N VAL A 2 -0.95 1.97 6.69
CA VAL A 2 -1.81 1.23 5.72
C VAL A 2 -3.24 0.92 6.22
N LYS A 3 -3.39 0.41 7.45
CA LYS A 3 -4.71 0.13 8.04
C LYS A 3 -5.61 1.38 8.16
N ARG A 4 -5.02 2.57 8.27
CA ARG A 4 -5.76 3.84 8.35
C ARG A 4 -6.04 4.45 6.97
N LYS A 5 -5.14 4.29 6.00
CA LYS A 5 -5.31 4.82 4.63
C LYS A 5 -6.25 3.94 3.78
N THR A 6 -5.91 2.67 3.60
CA THR A 6 -6.60 1.77 2.66
C THR A 6 -7.72 0.99 3.35
N GLY A 7 -7.48 0.57 4.60
CA GLY A 7 -8.52 -0.07 5.43
C GLY A 7 -9.67 0.88 5.79
N GLY A 8 -9.43 2.20 5.79
CA GLY A 8 -10.44 3.21 6.09
C GLY A 8 -11.56 3.26 5.05
N LEU A 9 -11.23 3.21 3.75
CA LEU A 9 -12.23 3.26 2.69
C LEU A 9 -13.06 1.98 2.62
N PHE A 10 -12.42 0.81 2.74
CA PHE A 10 -13.14 -0.47 2.89
C PHE A 10 -14.02 -0.47 4.15
N GLY A 11 -13.52 0.10 5.25
CA GLY A 11 -14.27 0.30 6.50
C GLY A 11 -15.52 1.15 6.31
N LEU A 12 -15.39 2.28 5.60
CA LEU A 12 -16.50 3.16 5.28
C LEU A 12 -17.55 2.43 4.44
N ALA A 13 -17.13 1.76 3.36
CA ALA A 13 -18.05 1.03 2.48
C ALA A 13 -18.83 -0.06 3.24
N VAL A 14 -18.14 -0.91 4.00
CA VAL A 14 -18.80 -1.95 4.80
C VAL A 14 -19.66 -1.32 5.90
N GLY A 15 -19.21 -0.25 6.55
CA GLY A 15 -20.00 0.48 7.54
C GLY A 15 -21.32 0.98 6.97
N LEU A 16 -21.29 1.61 5.79
CA LEU A 16 -22.50 2.07 5.08
C LEU A 16 -23.42 0.89 4.71
N MET A 17 -22.88 -0.23 4.22
CA MET A 17 -23.67 -1.43 3.94
C MET A 17 -24.35 -1.98 5.21
N GLN A 18 -23.65 -1.98 6.35
CA GLN A 18 -24.18 -2.48 7.61
C GLN A 18 -25.29 -1.61 8.19
N LEU A 19 -25.38 -0.32 7.84
CA LEU A 19 -26.51 0.53 8.25
C LEU A 19 -27.85 0.01 7.74
N PHE A 20 -27.86 -0.61 6.56
CA PHE A 20 -29.08 -1.08 5.87
C PHE A 20 -29.17 -2.61 5.78
N SER A 21 -28.36 -3.33 6.56
CA SER A 21 -28.32 -4.80 6.59
C SER A 21 -28.69 -5.35 7.96
N GLU A 22 -29.39 -6.48 8.00
CA GLU A 22 -29.61 -7.27 9.21
C GLU A 22 -28.32 -7.95 9.69
N ASN A 23 -27.33 -8.13 8.82
CA ASN A 23 -26.06 -8.74 9.18
C ASN A 23 -25.14 -7.76 9.92
N LYS A 24 -25.00 -7.97 11.24
CA LYS A 24 -24.12 -7.20 12.13
C LYS A 24 -22.80 -7.90 12.45
N GLY A 25 -22.35 -8.82 11.59
CA GLY A 25 -21.08 -9.52 11.73
C GLY A 25 -19.88 -8.56 11.83
N ASN A 26 -18.83 -8.98 12.53
CA ASN A 26 -17.60 -8.21 12.66
C ASN A 26 -16.67 -8.45 11.47
N PHE A 27 -16.64 -7.51 10.52
CA PHE A 27 -15.80 -7.58 9.33
C PHE A 27 -14.43 -6.90 9.49
N THR A 28 -14.09 -6.40 10.68
CA THR A 28 -12.87 -5.60 10.91
C THR A 28 -11.60 -6.34 10.47
N LYS A 29 -11.49 -7.64 10.78
CA LYS A 29 -10.32 -8.45 10.40
C LYS A 29 -10.21 -8.59 8.89
N LEU A 30 -11.31 -8.90 8.21
CA LEU A 30 -11.36 -9.05 6.76
C LEU A 30 -10.97 -7.74 6.06
N ILE A 31 -11.60 -6.64 6.45
CA ILE A 31 -11.31 -5.29 5.94
C ILE A 31 -9.84 -4.92 6.14
N GLY A 32 -9.30 -5.20 7.32
CA GLY A 32 -7.89 -4.97 7.63
C GLY A 32 -6.94 -5.79 6.76
N THR A 33 -7.27 -7.06 6.51
CA THR A 33 -6.48 -7.93 5.63
C THR A 33 -6.56 -7.50 4.17
N LEU A 34 -7.74 -7.16 3.66
CA LEU A 34 -7.92 -6.65 2.30
C LEU A 34 -7.19 -5.33 2.08
N GLY A 35 -7.29 -4.40 3.04
CA GLY A 35 -6.57 -3.12 2.96
C GLY A 35 -5.05 -3.30 2.94
N LEU A 36 -4.52 -4.24 3.73
CA LEU A 36 -3.09 -4.55 3.73
C LEU A 36 -2.65 -5.19 2.40
N TYR A 37 -3.39 -6.20 1.93
CA TYR A 37 -3.12 -6.85 0.64
C TYR A 37 -3.13 -5.84 -0.50
N PHE A 38 -4.16 -4.98 -0.55
CA PHE A 38 -4.30 -3.99 -1.62
C PHE A 38 -3.12 -3.03 -1.67
N GLN A 39 -2.64 -2.55 -0.51
CA GLN A 39 -1.48 -1.67 -0.46
C GLN A 39 -0.18 -2.37 -0.87
N ILE A 40 0.08 -3.58 -0.38
CA ILE A 40 1.30 -4.32 -0.75
C ILE A 40 1.32 -4.61 -2.25
N ARG A 41 0.17 -5.01 -2.82
CA ARG A 41 0.04 -5.23 -4.26
C ARG A 41 0.29 -3.94 -5.04
N ASP A 42 -0.29 -2.83 -4.62
CA ASP A 42 -0.12 -1.52 -5.27
C ASP A 42 1.36 -1.08 -5.26
N ASP A 43 2.02 -1.19 -4.11
CA ASP A 43 3.44 -0.86 -3.94
C ASP A 43 4.34 -1.75 -4.83
N TYR A 44 4.06 -3.07 -4.91
CA TYR A 44 4.81 -3.97 -5.81
C TYR A 44 4.55 -3.68 -7.28
N ALA A 45 3.29 -3.46 -7.64
CA ALA A 45 2.88 -3.22 -9.01
C ALA A 45 3.48 -1.92 -9.57
N ASN A 46 3.61 -0.88 -8.73
CA ASN A 46 4.28 0.37 -9.07
C ASN A 46 5.71 0.16 -9.63
N LEU A 47 6.44 -0.83 -9.09
CA LEU A 47 7.82 -1.11 -9.49
C LEU A 47 7.93 -2.16 -10.61
N MET A 48 7.00 -3.11 -10.66
CA MET A 48 7.20 -4.36 -11.43
C MET A 48 6.27 -4.53 -12.63
N LEU A 49 5.10 -3.89 -12.65
CA LEU A 49 4.10 -4.14 -13.70
C LEU A 49 4.12 -3.04 -14.77
N LYS A 50 4.29 -3.46 -16.03
CA LYS A 50 4.25 -2.55 -17.18
C LYS A 50 2.92 -1.78 -17.28
N GLU A 51 1.80 -2.44 -17.02
CA GLU A 51 0.48 -1.79 -17.02
C GLU A 51 0.40 -0.61 -16.04
N TYR A 52 1.07 -0.71 -14.88
CA TYR A 52 1.12 0.39 -13.91
C TYR A 52 1.99 1.54 -14.42
N THR A 53 3.08 1.23 -15.12
CA THR A 53 3.91 2.23 -15.80
C THR A 53 3.11 2.94 -16.91
N ASP A 54 2.36 2.18 -17.71
CA ASP A 54 1.58 2.69 -18.83
C ASP A 54 0.40 3.58 -18.37
N ASN A 55 -0.22 3.27 -17.23
CA ASN A 55 -1.35 4.02 -16.66
C ASN A 55 -0.95 5.17 -15.72
N LYS A 56 0.27 5.14 -15.18
CA LYS A 56 0.84 6.17 -14.31
C LYS A 56 2.18 6.64 -14.90
N SER A 57 3.27 6.38 -14.19
CA SER A 57 4.65 6.59 -14.59
C SER A 57 5.52 5.45 -14.04
N PHE A 58 6.71 5.25 -14.61
CA PHE A 58 7.61 4.19 -14.19
C PHE A 58 8.13 4.46 -12.77
N ALA A 59 7.92 3.51 -11.86
CA ALA A 59 8.45 3.53 -10.49
C ALA A 59 8.24 4.86 -9.74
N GLU A 60 7.03 5.44 -9.86
CA GLU A 60 6.64 6.71 -9.25
C GLU A 60 6.94 6.78 -7.75
N ASP A 61 6.82 5.66 -7.02
CA ASP A 61 7.12 5.60 -5.58
C ASP A 61 8.59 6.00 -5.28
N LEU A 62 9.53 5.70 -6.19
CA LEU A 62 10.93 6.14 -6.03
C LEU A 62 11.06 7.64 -6.27
N THR A 63 10.40 8.15 -7.30
CA THR A 63 10.40 9.59 -7.63
C THR A 63 9.70 10.42 -6.55
N GLU A 64 8.72 9.87 -5.84
CA GLU A 64 8.05 10.55 -4.72
C GLU A 64 8.83 10.43 -3.38
N GLY A 65 9.92 9.67 -3.34
CA GLY A 65 10.63 9.36 -2.10
C GLY A 65 9.78 8.54 -1.11
N LYS A 66 8.81 7.77 -1.62
CA LYS A 66 7.87 7.01 -0.80
C LYS A 66 8.54 5.75 -0.25
N PHE A 67 8.46 5.56 1.06
CA PHE A 67 8.85 4.30 1.71
C PHE A 67 7.77 3.23 1.55
N SER A 68 7.64 2.69 0.33
CA SER A 68 6.71 1.61 -0.01
C SER A 68 7.21 0.26 0.50
N PHE A 69 6.35 -0.76 0.51
CA PHE A 69 6.68 -2.07 1.10
C PHE A 69 7.99 -2.69 0.56
N PRO A 70 8.22 -2.79 -0.77
CA PRO A 70 9.48 -3.33 -1.30
C PRO A 70 10.70 -2.48 -0.91
N ILE A 71 10.56 -1.15 -0.86
CA ILE A 71 11.65 -0.22 -0.50
C ILE A 71 12.06 -0.40 0.96
N ILE A 72 11.08 -0.45 1.87
CA ILE A 72 11.33 -0.73 3.30
C ILE A 72 12.02 -2.09 3.46
N HIS A 73 11.52 -3.11 2.76
CA HIS A 73 12.11 -4.45 2.82
C HIS A 73 13.57 -4.44 2.36
N ALA A 74 13.89 -3.81 1.24
CA ALA A 74 15.25 -3.72 0.72
C ALA A 74 16.21 -3.02 1.70
N ILE A 75 15.79 -1.88 2.29
CA ILE A 75 16.59 -1.15 3.29
C ILE A 75 16.83 -2.00 4.54
N GLN A 76 15.83 -2.74 5.01
CA GLN A 76 15.94 -3.56 6.21
C GLN A 76 16.77 -4.83 6.03
N GLN A 77 16.79 -5.41 4.82
CA GLN A 77 17.60 -6.59 4.53
C GLN A 77 19.08 -6.23 4.28
N HIS A 78 19.37 -5.00 3.88
CA HIS A 78 20.72 -4.52 3.58
C HIS A 78 21.01 -3.16 4.27
N PRO A 79 21.01 -3.10 5.62
CA PRO A 79 21.16 -1.85 6.35
C PRO A 79 22.52 -1.16 6.15
N GLU A 80 23.55 -1.92 5.77
CA GLU A 80 24.88 -1.43 5.41
C GLU A 80 24.95 -0.73 4.05
N ASP A 81 23.93 -0.89 3.21
CA ASP A 81 23.88 -0.34 1.86
C ASP A 81 22.98 0.91 1.80
N PRO A 82 23.56 2.13 1.73
CA PRO A 82 22.77 3.35 1.74
C PRO A 82 22.14 3.66 0.38
N ARG A 83 22.38 2.88 -0.69
CA ARG A 83 21.97 3.24 -2.06
C ARG A 83 20.47 3.48 -2.17
N ILE A 84 19.65 2.57 -1.66
CA ILE A 84 18.18 2.70 -1.71
C ILE A 84 17.72 3.90 -0.89
N MET A 85 18.32 4.12 0.29
CA MET A 85 18.03 5.30 1.11
C MET A 85 18.35 6.60 0.37
N ASN A 86 19.53 6.68 -0.26
CA ASN A 86 19.96 7.84 -1.02
C ASN A 86 19.07 8.07 -2.25
N ILE A 87 18.68 7.02 -2.98
CA ILE A 87 17.77 7.17 -4.12
C ILE A 87 16.41 7.74 -3.66
N THR A 88 15.93 7.31 -2.48
CA THR A 88 14.61 7.67 -1.97
C THR A 88 14.57 9.03 -1.24
N GLN A 89 15.70 9.53 -0.73
CA GLN A 89 15.77 10.78 0.05
C GLN A 89 16.18 12.04 -0.75
N TYR A 90 16.60 11.89 -2.00
CA TYR A 90 17.12 13.00 -2.83
C TYR A 90 16.07 13.68 -3.71
N VAL A 91 14.78 13.50 -3.41
CA VAL A 91 13.66 14.16 -4.10
C VAL A 91 13.04 15.25 -3.23
#